data_AF-A0A934BN04-F1
#
_entry.id   AF-A0A934BN04-F1
#
_cell.length_a   1.000
_cell.length_b   1.000
_cell.length_c   1.000
_cell.angle_alpha   90.00
_cell.angle_beta   90.00
_cell.angle_gamma   90.00
#
_symmetry.space_group_name_H-M   'P 1'
#
loop_
_entity.id
_entity.type
_entity.pdbx_description
1 polymer ?
#
loop_
_entity_poly.entity_id
_entity_poly.type
_entity_poly.pdbx_seq_one_letter_code
_entity_poly.pdbx_strand_id
1 'polypeptide(L)'
;MTGKYTKFLQSVDRSIHHAHIYGARHPLAHRSISDTYNHIMKLLTDNCELSMSFADWKILVNSQPQDSGDEIAILFHKLKLNNIVFYQEIKFEELVTLFSALNLENGMIAGEDFSNKGIGHINVNKAHSKKTDEDLDVKQWLDDFVSNVTHELITPVASVKQSLSNILNLTNGLTLDQQKMLGVALRNTERLSRLINNILDFSMAGSGSIQIRQEIVDCNLLLEDVVSTMKCLADVKRIKLCLGLPNVIPKLFVDRDRIIQVF
;
A
#
# COMPACT_ATOMS: atom_id res chain seq x y z
N MET A 1 2.33 24.39 23.48
CA MET A 1 2.48 24.08 22.04
C MET A 1 1.70 22.84 21.60
N THR A 2 1.18 22.02 22.52
CA THR A 2 0.43 20.76 22.28
C THR A 2 -0.94 20.94 21.58
N GLY A 3 -1.65 22.05 21.81
CA GLY A 3 -3.04 22.19 21.33
C GLY A 3 -3.24 22.34 19.81
N LYS A 4 -2.19 22.65 19.03
CA LYS A 4 -2.35 22.87 17.57
C LYS A 4 -2.53 21.57 16.79
N TYR A 5 -1.77 20.53 17.13
CA TYR A 5 -1.88 19.22 16.47
C TYR A 5 -3.13 18.46 16.93
N THR A 6 -3.55 18.63 18.19
CA THR A 6 -4.81 18.05 18.69
C THR A 6 -6.01 18.51 17.87
N LYS A 7 -6.13 19.82 17.59
CA LYS A 7 -7.23 20.36 16.78
C LYS A 7 -7.19 19.86 15.34
N PHE A 8 -5.99 19.76 14.76
CA PHE A 8 -5.79 19.17 13.45
C PHE A 8 -6.27 17.71 13.42
N LEU A 9 -5.81 16.86 14.34
CA LEU A 9 -6.22 15.46 14.40
C LEU A 9 -7.73 15.29 14.61
N GLN A 10 -8.34 16.09 15.49
CA GLN A 10 -9.80 16.08 15.66
C GLN A 10 -10.54 16.47 14.38
N SER A 11 -9.99 17.39 13.58
CA SER A 11 -10.58 17.74 12.30
C SER A 11 -10.45 16.61 11.28
N VAL A 12 -9.29 15.92 11.24
CA VAL A 12 -9.06 14.77 10.37
C VAL A 12 -10.03 13.64 10.72
N ASP A 13 -10.14 13.30 11.99
CA ASP A 13 -11.06 12.28 12.52
C ASP A 13 -12.51 12.57 12.09
N ARG A 14 -12.98 13.80 12.28
CA ARG A 14 -14.32 14.22 11.83
C ARG A 14 -14.49 14.13 10.31
N SER A 15 -13.47 14.48 9.54
CA SER A 15 -13.50 14.40 8.08
C SER A 15 -13.58 12.98 7.58
N ILE A 16 -12.85 12.05 8.20
CA ILE A 16 -12.96 10.62 7.95
C ILE A 16 -14.39 10.16 8.24
N HIS A 17 -14.90 10.47 9.44
CA HIS A 17 -16.23 10.08 9.88
C HIS A 17 -17.33 10.56 8.91
N HIS A 18 -17.32 11.84 8.54
CA HIS A 18 -18.33 12.38 7.64
C HIS A 18 -18.17 11.88 6.20
N ALA A 19 -16.94 11.73 5.70
CA ALA A 19 -16.71 11.17 4.37
C ALA A 19 -17.18 9.72 4.30
N HIS A 20 -17.05 8.98 5.40
CA HIS A 20 -17.55 7.62 5.54
C HIS A 20 -19.08 7.56 5.52
N ILE A 21 -19.76 8.36 6.34
CA ILE A 21 -21.24 8.31 6.45
C ILE A 21 -21.93 8.89 5.22
N TYR A 22 -21.44 10.00 4.68
CA TYR A 22 -22.17 10.78 3.69
C TYR A 22 -21.53 10.77 2.29
N GLY A 23 -20.30 10.26 2.16
CA GLY A 23 -19.45 10.49 1.00
C GLY A 23 -18.80 11.88 1.04
N ALA A 24 -17.54 11.97 0.61
CA ALA A 24 -16.73 13.19 0.73
C ALA A 24 -17.30 14.42 -0.02
N ARG A 25 -18.14 14.21 -1.04
CA ARG A 25 -18.80 15.29 -1.80
C ARG A 25 -20.09 15.81 -1.15
N HIS A 26 -20.59 15.16 -0.08
CA HIS A 26 -21.76 15.63 0.63
C HIS A 26 -21.47 16.92 1.40
N PRO A 27 -22.41 17.88 1.51
CA PRO A 27 -22.16 19.18 2.16
C PRO A 27 -21.59 19.09 3.58
N LEU A 28 -22.01 18.09 4.38
CA LEU A 28 -21.49 17.88 5.74
C LEU A 28 -20.04 17.37 5.76
N ALA A 29 -19.66 16.49 4.83
CA ALA A 29 -18.29 16.01 4.68
C ALA A 29 -17.39 17.10 4.10
N HIS A 30 -17.86 17.79 3.08
CA HIS A 30 -17.16 18.92 2.47
C HIS A 30 -16.84 20.01 3.49
N ARG A 31 -17.76 20.27 4.44
CA ARG A 31 -17.54 21.22 5.53
C ARG A 31 -16.46 20.76 6.51
N SER A 32 -16.49 19.51 6.97
CA SER A 32 -15.43 18.99 7.84
C SER A 32 -14.07 18.96 7.14
N ILE A 33 -14.04 18.58 5.85
CA ILE A 33 -12.81 18.57 5.05
C ILE A 33 -12.27 20.01 4.91
N SER A 34 -13.15 21.01 4.78
CA SER A 34 -12.75 22.43 4.77
C SER A 34 -12.13 22.85 6.10
N ASP A 35 -12.69 22.39 7.22
CA ASP A 35 -12.07 22.61 8.53
C ASP A 35 -10.68 21.98 8.60
N THR A 36 -10.50 20.73 8.13
CA THR A 36 -9.19 20.06 8.08
C THR A 36 -8.21 20.82 7.21
N TYR A 37 -8.63 21.26 6.03
CA TYR A 37 -7.81 22.04 5.10
C TYR A 37 -7.26 23.30 5.77
N ASN A 38 -8.11 24.06 6.46
CA ASN A 38 -7.70 25.27 7.17
C ASN A 38 -6.65 24.98 8.27
N HIS A 39 -6.77 23.86 8.98
CA HIS A 39 -5.76 23.45 9.95
C HIS A 39 -4.43 23.07 9.28
N ILE A 40 -4.48 22.34 8.17
CA ILE A 40 -3.29 21.97 7.39
C ILE A 40 -2.56 23.23 6.93
N MET A 41 -3.27 24.18 6.29
CA MET A 41 -2.70 25.43 5.81
C MET A 41 -2.05 26.22 6.95
N LYS A 42 -2.69 26.27 8.12
CA LYS A 42 -2.13 26.93 9.31
C LYS A 42 -0.85 26.25 9.82
N LEU A 43 -0.77 24.93 9.76
CA LEU A 43 0.42 24.17 10.19
C LEU A 43 1.57 24.23 9.18
N LEU A 44 1.24 24.38 7.90
CA LEU A 44 2.18 24.56 6.80
C LEU A 44 2.67 26.00 6.64
N THR A 45 2.07 26.98 7.33
CA THR A 45 2.56 28.38 7.30
C THR A 45 4.04 28.49 7.74
N ASP A 46 4.44 27.65 8.70
CA ASP A 46 5.81 27.64 9.26
C ASP A 46 6.66 26.45 8.78
N ASN A 47 6.10 25.50 8.02
CA ASN A 47 6.76 24.26 7.60
C ASN A 47 6.41 23.92 6.14
N CYS A 48 7.40 23.49 5.34
CA CYS A 48 7.16 23.06 3.96
C CYS A 48 6.34 21.76 3.86
N GLU A 49 6.34 20.96 4.93
CA GLU A 49 5.62 19.69 5.01
C GLU A 49 4.98 19.44 6.38
N LEU A 50 3.88 18.69 6.36
CA LEU A 50 3.19 18.17 7.53
C LEU A 50 3.05 16.67 7.36
N SER A 51 3.71 15.90 8.22
CA SER A 51 3.66 14.44 8.24
C SER A 51 2.80 13.92 9.38
N MET A 52 2.04 12.89 9.10
CA MET A 52 1.30 12.09 10.06
C MET A 52 1.73 10.63 9.89
N SER A 53 2.17 9.98 10.94
CA SER A 53 2.60 8.58 10.92
C SER A 53 2.03 7.79 12.08
N PHE A 54 2.06 6.46 11.97
CA PHE A 54 1.63 5.57 13.03
C PHE A 54 2.80 4.71 13.50
N ALA A 55 3.17 4.84 14.78
CA ALA A 55 4.19 4.00 15.40
C ALA A 55 3.84 3.76 16.88
N ASP A 56 4.16 2.58 17.39
CA ASP A 56 3.92 2.19 18.78
C ASP A 56 2.48 2.46 19.28
N TRP A 57 1.49 2.16 18.42
CA TRP A 57 0.06 2.41 18.69
C TRP A 57 -0.31 3.88 18.92
N LYS A 58 0.53 4.81 18.46
CA LYS A 58 0.30 6.25 18.57
C LYS A 58 0.43 6.91 17.20
N ILE A 59 -0.34 7.97 17.01
CA ILE A 59 -0.15 8.86 15.87
C ILE A 59 0.94 9.86 16.21
N LEU A 60 1.89 10.03 15.30
CA LEU A 60 2.90 11.07 15.36
C LEU A 60 2.56 12.12 14.30
N VAL A 61 2.66 13.39 14.68
CA VAL A 61 2.58 14.51 13.75
C VAL A 61 3.93 15.22 13.77
N ASN A 62 4.62 15.27 12.62
CA ASN A 62 6.01 15.76 12.52
C ASN A 62 6.92 15.14 13.58
N SER A 63 6.89 13.81 13.68
CA SER A 63 7.64 13.00 14.65
C SER A 63 7.32 13.28 16.14
N GLN A 64 6.27 14.06 16.43
CA GLN A 64 5.82 14.29 17.80
C GLN A 64 4.58 13.45 18.10
N PRO A 65 4.60 12.59 19.13
CA PRO A 65 3.46 11.76 19.49
C PRO A 65 2.28 12.64 19.92
N GLN A 66 1.09 12.32 19.44
CA GLN A 66 -0.15 13.01 19.76
C GLN A 66 -1.21 12.00 20.20
N ASP A 67 -2.11 12.45 21.06
CA ASP A 67 -3.37 11.74 21.29
C ASP A 67 -4.25 11.90 20.05
N SER A 68 -4.59 10.78 19.41
CA SER A 68 -5.41 10.72 18.21
C SER A 68 -6.80 10.17 18.50
N GLY A 69 -7.75 10.50 17.63
CA GLY A 69 -9.05 9.83 17.59
C GLY A 69 -8.94 8.38 17.09
N ASP A 70 -9.90 7.55 17.48
CA ASP A 70 -9.93 6.12 17.17
C ASP A 70 -9.99 5.86 15.65
N GLU A 71 -10.66 6.72 14.87
CA GLU A 71 -10.81 6.49 13.43
C GLU A 71 -9.50 6.64 12.66
N ILE A 72 -8.63 7.55 13.08
CA ILE A 72 -7.32 7.73 12.43
C ILE A 72 -6.46 6.49 12.65
N ALA A 73 -6.45 5.94 13.87
CA ALA A 73 -5.72 4.72 14.16
C ALA A 73 -6.30 3.52 13.37
N ILE A 74 -7.62 3.41 13.29
CA ILE A 74 -8.31 2.40 12.49
C ILE A 74 -7.93 2.53 11.02
N LEU A 75 -7.91 3.75 10.46
CA LEU A 75 -7.51 4.01 9.08
C LEU A 75 -6.07 3.53 8.82
N PHE A 76 -5.11 3.93 9.66
CA PHE A 76 -3.71 3.54 9.49
C PHE A 76 -3.54 2.02 9.56
N HIS A 77 -4.23 1.36 10.49
CA HIS A 77 -4.20 -0.09 10.62
C HIS A 77 -4.87 -0.80 9.44
N LYS A 78 -6.11 -0.42 9.10
CA LYS A 78 -6.92 -1.06 8.05
C LYS A 78 -6.25 -0.95 6.69
N LEU A 79 -5.65 0.20 6.38
CA LEU A 79 -5.02 0.45 5.09
C LEU A 79 -3.51 0.16 5.09
N LYS A 80 -2.96 -0.37 6.19
CA LYS A 80 -1.53 -0.59 6.41
C LYS A 80 -0.69 0.62 5.95
N LEU A 81 -1.11 1.79 6.40
CA LEU A 81 -0.42 3.05 6.14
C LEU A 81 0.71 3.23 7.16
N ASN A 82 1.86 3.69 6.70
CA ASN A 82 2.99 4.09 7.50
C ASN A 82 2.97 5.61 7.72
N ASN A 83 2.75 6.39 6.66
CA ASN A 83 2.63 7.84 6.76
C ASN A 83 1.66 8.46 5.73
N ILE A 84 1.22 9.67 6.06
CA ILE A 84 0.57 10.63 5.17
C ILE A 84 1.35 11.95 5.27
N VAL A 85 1.75 12.52 4.15
CA VAL A 85 2.52 13.76 4.07
C VAL A 85 1.75 14.77 3.23
N PHE A 86 1.58 15.99 3.76
CA PHE A 86 0.97 17.13 3.09
C PHE A 86 2.02 18.18 2.79
N TYR A 87 2.03 18.73 1.57
CA TYR A 87 2.94 19.80 1.14
C TYR A 87 2.24 21.16 1.02
N GLN A 88 3.00 22.25 1.14
CA GLN A 88 2.52 23.63 1.27
C GLN A 88 1.52 24.13 0.21
N GLU A 89 1.59 23.63 -1.03
CA GLU A 89 0.70 24.07 -2.13
C GLU A 89 -0.59 23.24 -2.25
N ILE A 90 -0.94 22.47 -1.20
CA ILE A 90 -2.09 21.55 -1.24
C ILE A 90 -3.37 22.31 -1.59
N LYS A 91 -4.10 21.78 -2.56
CA LYS A 91 -5.42 22.29 -2.94
C LYS A 91 -6.51 21.61 -2.12
N PHE A 92 -7.61 22.32 -1.93
CA PHE A 92 -8.75 21.80 -1.19
C PHE A 92 -9.34 20.54 -1.86
N GLU A 93 -9.38 20.53 -3.19
CA GLU A 93 -9.91 19.45 -4.01
C GLU A 93 -9.08 18.16 -3.88
N GLU A 94 -7.76 18.27 -3.68
CA GLU A 94 -6.90 17.13 -3.41
C GLU A 94 -7.23 16.49 -2.05
N LEU A 95 -7.60 17.32 -1.06
CA LEU A 95 -8.01 16.82 0.25
C LEU A 95 -9.38 16.14 0.18
N VAL A 96 -10.34 16.68 -0.58
CA VAL A 96 -11.61 16.01 -0.86
C VAL A 96 -11.39 14.67 -1.57
N THR A 97 -10.47 14.64 -2.52
CA THR A 97 -10.10 13.41 -3.25
C THR A 97 -9.49 12.37 -2.31
N LEU A 98 -8.56 12.78 -1.45
CA LEU A 98 -7.98 11.93 -0.42
C LEU A 98 -9.06 11.29 0.46
N PHE A 99 -9.97 12.09 1.04
CA PHE A 99 -11.02 11.56 1.90
C PHE A 99 -12.08 10.73 1.15
N SER A 100 -12.27 10.99 -0.15
CA SER A 100 -13.08 10.12 -1.02
C SER A 100 -12.43 8.75 -1.21
N ALA A 101 -11.12 8.74 -1.47
CA ALA A 101 -10.33 7.54 -1.68
C ALA A 101 -10.20 6.72 -0.39
N LEU A 102 -10.06 7.38 0.76
CA LEU A 102 -9.89 6.74 2.06
C LEU A 102 -11.18 6.20 2.68
N ASN A 103 -12.27 6.07 1.92
CA ASN A 103 -13.55 5.63 2.47
C ASN A 103 -13.43 4.26 3.15
N LEU A 104 -13.74 4.24 4.45
CA LEU A 104 -13.42 3.17 5.37
C LEU A 104 -14.33 1.94 5.27
N GLU A 105 -15.43 1.92 4.51
CA GLU A 105 -16.34 0.76 4.53
C GLU A 105 -15.62 -0.53 4.16
N ASN A 106 -14.91 -0.56 3.03
CA ASN A 106 -14.28 -1.77 2.53
C ASN A 106 -12.78 -1.63 2.27
N GLY A 107 -12.17 -0.49 2.63
CA GLY A 107 -10.80 -0.18 2.19
C GLY A 107 -10.69 -0.13 0.67
N MET A 108 -11.83 0.15 0.02
CA MET A 108 -11.92 0.15 -1.43
C MET A 108 -11.59 1.52 -1.97
N ILE A 109 -10.52 1.57 -2.76
CA ILE A 109 -10.09 2.78 -3.45
C ILE A 109 -10.23 2.50 -4.94
N ALA A 110 -11.07 3.28 -5.64
CA ALA A 110 -11.33 3.14 -7.07
C ALA A 110 -11.72 1.72 -7.54
N GLY A 111 -12.49 0.98 -6.71
CA GLY A 111 -12.96 -0.36 -7.05
C GLY A 111 -11.99 -1.51 -6.74
N GLU A 112 -10.86 -1.23 -6.10
CA GLU A 112 -9.94 -2.24 -5.56
C GLU A 112 -9.89 -2.23 -4.03
N ASP A 113 -9.82 -3.40 -3.40
CA ASP A 113 -9.67 -3.56 -1.95
C ASP A 113 -8.19 -3.48 -1.52
N PHE A 114 -7.84 -2.42 -0.79
CA PHE A 114 -6.51 -2.16 -0.23
C PHE A 114 -6.35 -2.61 1.22
N SER A 115 -7.39 -3.11 1.87
CA SER A 115 -7.33 -3.55 3.28
C SER A 115 -6.32 -4.70 3.49
N ASN A 116 -6.16 -5.55 2.48
CA ASN A 116 -5.24 -6.69 2.52
C ASN A 116 -3.83 -6.37 1.99
N LYS A 117 -3.72 -5.54 0.95
CA LYS A 117 -2.44 -5.24 0.28
C LYS A 117 -1.67 -4.10 0.93
N GLY A 118 -2.38 -3.11 1.49
CA GLY A 118 -1.79 -1.93 2.11
C GLY A 118 -1.41 -0.83 1.11
N ILE A 119 -1.33 0.40 1.61
CA ILE A 119 -0.99 1.60 0.82
C ILE A 119 0.43 2.11 1.16
N GLY A 120 0.90 1.91 2.40
CA GLY A 120 2.26 2.29 2.83
C GLY A 120 2.45 3.79 3.01
N HIS A 121 2.42 4.59 1.95
CA HIS A 121 2.75 6.02 2.00
C HIS A 121 1.76 6.83 1.17
N ILE A 122 1.27 7.95 1.71
CA ILE A 122 0.44 8.92 0.97
C ILE A 122 1.15 10.26 0.93
N ASN A 123 1.45 10.75 -0.26
CA ASN A 123 2.01 12.07 -0.47
C ASN A 123 0.98 12.93 -1.20
N VAL A 124 0.51 13.99 -0.55
CA VAL A 124 -0.50 14.89 -1.11
C VAL A 124 0.17 16.16 -1.58
N ASN A 125 -0.06 16.50 -2.86
CA ASN A 125 0.51 17.67 -3.54
C ASN A 125 2.03 17.62 -3.76
N LYS A 126 2.52 16.62 -4.52
CA LYS A 126 3.94 16.52 -4.95
C LYS A 126 4.22 17.28 -6.27
N ALA A 127 3.19 17.86 -6.90
CA ALA A 127 3.22 18.29 -8.29
C ALA A 127 3.56 19.79 -8.44
N HIS A 128 4.80 20.09 -8.80
CA HIS A 128 5.07 21.35 -9.49
C HIS A 128 4.59 21.24 -10.96
N SER A 129 3.62 22.10 -11.31
CA SER A 129 3.21 22.61 -12.64
C SER A 129 1.96 22.05 -13.36
N LYS A 130 0.88 22.87 -13.31
CA LYS A 130 -0.17 23.23 -14.32
C LYS A 130 -0.83 22.07 -15.12
N LYS A 131 -2.16 21.98 -15.24
CA LYS A 131 -3.15 23.04 -15.59
C LYS A 131 -4.56 22.46 -15.40
N THR A 132 -5.48 23.32 -14.95
CA THR A 132 -6.89 23.10 -14.64
C THR A 132 -7.71 22.48 -15.79
N ASP A 133 -8.51 21.46 -15.48
CA ASP A 133 -9.93 21.33 -15.86
C ASP A 133 -10.62 20.23 -15.00
N GLU A 134 -11.63 20.64 -14.23
CA GLU A 134 -12.01 20.10 -12.91
C GLU A 134 -12.70 18.71 -12.85
N ASP A 135 -12.76 17.95 -13.95
CA ASP A 135 -13.25 16.56 -13.90
C ASP A 135 -12.28 15.52 -14.52
N LEU A 136 -11.20 15.97 -15.20
CA LEU A 136 -10.13 15.10 -15.72
C LEU A 136 -8.96 14.95 -14.74
N ASP A 137 -8.80 15.90 -13.81
CA ASP A 137 -7.70 15.95 -12.83
C ASP A 137 -7.77 14.80 -11.81
N VAL A 138 -8.96 14.31 -11.45
CA VAL A 138 -9.13 13.30 -10.39
C VAL A 138 -8.54 11.95 -10.80
N LYS A 139 -8.74 11.56 -12.07
CA LYS A 139 -8.22 10.29 -12.59
C LYS A 139 -6.71 10.36 -12.79
N GLN A 140 -6.22 11.45 -13.36
CA GLN A 140 -4.78 11.67 -13.56
C GLN A 140 -4.02 11.79 -12.24
N TRP A 141 -4.56 12.51 -11.25
CA TRP A 141 -3.94 12.61 -9.92
C TRP A 141 -3.90 11.25 -9.22
N LEU A 142 -4.95 10.44 -9.36
CA LEU A 142 -4.96 9.08 -8.81
C LEU A 142 -3.95 8.19 -9.53
N ASP A 143 -3.86 8.29 -10.85
CA ASP A 143 -2.87 7.54 -11.64
C ASP A 143 -1.44 7.95 -11.24
N ASP A 144 -1.19 9.25 -11.06
CA ASP A 144 0.09 9.78 -10.57
C ASP A 144 0.37 9.36 -9.13
N PHE A 145 -0.65 9.30 -8.28
CA PHE A 145 -0.55 8.83 -6.91
C PHE A 145 -0.16 7.35 -6.85
N VAL A 146 -0.87 6.49 -7.59
CA VAL A 146 -0.60 5.05 -7.69
C VAL A 146 0.77 4.80 -8.31
N SER A 147 1.14 5.57 -9.34
CA SER A 147 2.46 5.53 -9.97
C SER A 147 3.57 5.90 -8.99
N ASN A 148 3.42 7.01 -8.25
CA ASN A 148 4.39 7.44 -7.24
C ASN A 148 4.55 6.41 -6.11
N VAL A 149 3.44 5.88 -5.58
CA VAL A 149 3.48 4.82 -4.55
C VAL A 149 4.22 3.59 -5.09
N THR A 150 3.98 3.23 -6.35
CA THR A 150 4.64 2.10 -7.00
C THR A 150 6.15 2.32 -7.16
N HIS A 151 6.59 3.48 -7.65
CA HIS A 151 8.01 3.78 -7.84
C HIS A 151 8.80 3.83 -6.53
N GLU A 152 8.18 4.32 -5.45
CA GLU A 152 8.75 4.31 -4.11
C GLU A 152 8.80 2.89 -3.50
N LEU A 153 8.02 1.93 -4.02
CA LEU A 153 8.08 0.50 -3.65
C LEU A 153 9.05 -0.31 -4.51
N ILE A 154 9.22 0.01 -5.79
CA ILE A 154 10.15 -0.68 -6.70
C ILE A 154 11.59 -0.59 -6.19
N THR A 155 11.99 0.58 -5.72
CA THR A 155 13.36 0.86 -5.27
C THR A 155 13.78 0.03 -4.03
N PRO A 156 13.02 0.00 -2.93
CA PRO A 156 13.34 -0.84 -1.79
C PRO A 156 13.23 -2.34 -2.12
N VAL A 157 12.27 -2.76 -2.96
CA VAL A 157 12.15 -4.17 -3.39
C VAL A 157 13.34 -4.58 -4.27
N ALA A 158 13.81 -3.72 -5.16
CA ALA A 158 15.02 -3.95 -5.96
C ALA A 158 16.27 -4.03 -5.07
N SER A 159 16.35 -3.20 -4.02
CA SER A 159 17.42 -3.26 -3.03
C SER A 159 17.43 -4.58 -2.27
N VAL A 160 16.28 -5.05 -1.77
CA VAL A 160 16.14 -6.36 -1.12
C VAL A 160 16.51 -7.49 -2.07
N LYS A 161 16.05 -7.43 -3.32
CA LYS A 161 16.41 -8.39 -4.37
C LYS A 161 17.93 -8.45 -4.57
N GLN A 162 18.57 -7.28 -4.66
CA GLN A 162 20.01 -7.19 -4.87
C GLN A 162 20.81 -7.69 -3.67
N SER A 163 20.39 -7.37 -2.44
CA SER A 163 20.99 -7.92 -1.23
C SER A 163 20.88 -9.44 -1.17
N LEU A 164 19.71 -10.00 -1.48
CA LEU A 164 19.50 -11.46 -1.49
C LEU A 164 20.34 -12.15 -2.58
N SER A 165 20.37 -11.60 -3.79
CA SER A 165 21.23 -12.10 -4.88
C SER A 165 22.71 -12.03 -4.53
N ASN A 166 23.14 -10.94 -3.89
CA ASN A 166 24.54 -10.77 -3.46
C ASN A 166 24.92 -11.80 -2.40
N ILE A 167 24.07 -12.05 -1.40
CA ILE A 167 24.33 -13.06 -0.37
C ILE A 167 24.42 -14.46 -0.99
N LEU A 168 23.54 -14.79 -1.94
CA LEU A 168 23.60 -16.06 -2.69
C LEU A 168 24.88 -16.20 -3.52
N ASN A 169 25.36 -15.11 -4.12
CA ASN A 169 26.50 -15.12 -5.04
C ASN A 169 27.87 -14.98 -4.36
N LEU A 170 27.95 -14.34 -3.18
CA LEU A 170 29.23 -13.91 -2.58
C LEU A 170 29.76 -14.84 -1.47
N THR A 171 29.03 -15.88 -1.07
CA THR A 171 29.36 -16.59 0.19
C THR A 171 29.83 -18.04 -0.03
N ASN A 172 31.13 -18.26 0.06
CA ASN A 172 31.69 -19.57 0.41
C ASN A 172 31.43 -19.81 1.90
N GLY A 173 30.34 -20.51 2.26
CA GLY A 173 30.03 -20.81 3.67
C GLY A 173 28.55 -20.96 4.03
N LEU A 174 27.63 -20.76 3.08
CA LEU A 174 26.21 -21.03 3.32
C LEU A 174 25.95 -22.54 3.33
N THR A 175 25.16 -22.99 4.30
CA THR A 175 24.60 -24.34 4.31
C THR A 175 23.56 -24.50 3.19
N LEU A 176 23.34 -25.74 2.74
CA LEU A 176 22.31 -26.07 1.74
C LEU A 176 20.91 -25.54 2.11
N ASP A 177 20.57 -25.53 3.40
CA ASP A 177 19.28 -25.02 3.87
C ASP A 177 19.20 -23.50 3.83
N GLN A 178 20.28 -22.78 4.17
CA GLN A 178 20.34 -21.32 4.05
C GLN A 178 20.26 -20.86 2.58
N GLN A 179 20.91 -21.58 1.66
CA GLN A 179 20.79 -21.31 0.21
C GLN A 179 19.35 -21.49 -0.28
N LYS A 180 18.66 -22.54 0.18
CA LYS A 180 17.23 -22.76 -0.13
C LYS A 180 16.35 -21.62 0.40
N MET A 181 16.55 -21.20 1.65
CA MET A 181 15.78 -20.11 2.26
C MET A 181 15.98 -18.77 1.53
N LEU A 182 17.23 -18.42 1.20
CA LEU A 182 17.55 -17.21 0.45
C LEU A 182 16.99 -17.26 -0.97
N GLY A 183 17.05 -18.42 -1.63
CA GLY A 183 16.44 -18.64 -2.94
C GLY A 183 14.93 -18.44 -2.92
N VAL A 184 14.23 -18.89 -1.86
CA VAL A 184 12.79 -18.64 -1.66
C VAL A 184 12.51 -17.15 -1.46
N ALA A 185 13.29 -16.47 -0.60
CA ALA A 185 13.15 -15.04 -0.39
C ALA A 185 13.35 -14.23 -1.69
N LEU A 186 14.34 -14.62 -2.51
CA LEU A 186 14.61 -13.99 -3.80
C LEU A 186 13.43 -14.15 -4.77
N ARG A 187 12.93 -15.39 -4.93
CA ARG A 187 11.75 -15.68 -5.78
C ARG A 187 10.51 -14.89 -5.34
N ASN A 188 10.30 -14.77 -4.03
CA ASN A 188 9.19 -13.99 -3.49
C ASN A 188 9.34 -12.48 -3.73
N THR A 189 10.56 -11.96 -3.66
CA THR A 189 10.86 -10.55 -3.94
C THR A 189 10.66 -10.24 -5.42
N GLU A 190 11.05 -11.15 -6.31
CA GLU A 190 10.79 -11.04 -7.75
C GLU A 190 9.30 -11.07 -8.08
N ARG A 191 8.54 -11.95 -7.41
CA ARG A 191 7.08 -11.99 -7.54
C ARG A 191 6.44 -10.68 -7.09
N LEU A 192 6.91 -10.11 -5.98
CA LEU A 192 6.43 -8.84 -5.47
C LEU A 192 6.68 -7.70 -6.48
N SER A 193 7.87 -7.62 -7.09
CA SER A 193 8.14 -6.67 -8.17
C SER A 193 7.19 -6.83 -9.36
N ARG A 194 6.89 -8.06 -9.79
CA ARG A 194 5.94 -8.31 -10.89
C ARG A 194 4.52 -7.87 -10.55
N LEU A 195 4.06 -8.15 -9.33
CA LEU A 195 2.74 -7.75 -8.87
C LEU A 195 2.60 -6.22 -8.77
N ILE A 196 3.66 -5.56 -8.31
CA ILE A 196 3.73 -4.09 -8.26
C ILE A 196 3.64 -3.49 -9.68
N ASN A 197 4.36 -4.04 -10.67
CA ASN A 197 4.28 -3.58 -12.06
C ASN A 197 2.90 -3.84 -12.69
N ASN A 198 2.23 -4.94 -12.32
CA ASN A 198 0.87 -5.22 -12.82
C ASN A 198 -0.18 -4.23 -12.28
N ILE A 199 0.07 -3.58 -11.13
CA ILE A 199 -0.79 -2.53 -10.58
C ILE A 199 -0.64 -1.24 -11.40
N LEU A 200 0.58 -0.90 -11.82
CA LEU A 200 0.85 0.19 -12.77
C LEU A 200 0.08 0.00 -14.08
N ASP A 201 0.20 -1.19 -14.68
CA ASP A 201 -0.47 -1.52 -15.95
C ASP A 201 -2.00 -1.42 -15.83
N PHE A 202 -2.56 -1.74 -14.65
CA PHE A 202 -3.99 -1.66 -14.37
C PHE A 202 -4.49 -0.23 -14.19
N SER A 203 -3.75 0.62 -13.46
CA SER A 203 -4.12 2.04 -13.26
C SER A 203 -4.09 2.82 -14.58
N MET A 204 -3.02 2.64 -15.38
CA MET A 204 -2.82 3.40 -16.61
C MET A 204 -3.78 3.02 -17.76
N ALA A 205 -4.30 1.80 -17.80
CA ALA A 205 -5.06 1.31 -18.94
C ALA A 205 -6.55 1.74 -18.94
N GLY A 206 -7.07 2.27 -17.83
CA GLY A 206 -8.42 2.84 -17.73
C GLY A 206 -9.60 1.92 -18.11
N SER A 207 -9.35 0.67 -18.49
CA SER A 207 -10.32 -0.33 -18.91
C SER A 207 -9.90 -1.67 -18.31
N GLY A 208 -10.59 -2.03 -17.22
CA GLY A 208 -10.25 -3.17 -16.38
C GLY A 208 -10.15 -4.47 -17.15
N SER A 209 -8.97 -5.08 -17.12
CA SER A 209 -8.83 -6.53 -17.11
C SER A 209 -7.43 -6.88 -16.61
N ILE A 210 -7.36 -7.74 -15.60
CA ILE A 210 -6.11 -8.39 -15.22
C ILE A 210 -5.70 -9.26 -16.42
N GLN A 211 -4.56 -8.96 -17.05
CA GLN A 211 -3.99 -9.86 -18.05
C GLN A 211 -3.58 -11.16 -17.37
N ILE A 212 -4.35 -12.23 -17.61
CA ILE A 212 -4.01 -13.57 -17.18
C ILE A 212 -2.97 -14.12 -18.16
N ARG A 213 -1.76 -14.39 -17.68
CA ARG A 213 -0.69 -15.00 -18.49
C ARG A 213 -0.68 -16.50 -18.21
N GLN A 214 -1.52 -17.22 -18.94
CA GLN A 214 -1.59 -18.67 -18.79
C GLN A 214 -0.39 -19.34 -19.45
N GLU A 215 0.22 -20.26 -18.73
CA GLU A 215 1.28 -21.13 -19.23
C GLU A 215 1.01 -22.57 -18.80
N ILE A 216 1.70 -23.52 -19.44
CA ILE A 216 1.65 -24.93 -19.03
C ILE A 216 2.51 -25.08 -17.77
N VAL A 217 1.87 -25.27 -16.62
CA VAL A 217 2.49 -25.39 -15.31
C VAL A 217 2.47 -26.83 -14.82
N ASP A 218 3.61 -27.31 -14.32
CA ASP A 218 3.69 -28.55 -13.56
C ASP A 218 3.17 -28.33 -12.13
N CYS A 219 2.08 -28.99 -11.77
CA CYS A 219 1.46 -28.84 -10.46
C CYS A 219 2.34 -29.27 -9.30
N ASN A 220 3.19 -30.27 -9.48
CA ASN A 220 4.05 -30.73 -8.39
C ASN A 220 5.04 -29.61 -8.05
N LEU A 221 5.70 -29.05 -9.07
CA LEU A 221 6.63 -27.94 -8.90
C LEU A 221 5.94 -26.67 -8.36
N LEU A 222 4.69 -26.42 -8.79
CA LEU A 222 3.90 -25.28 -8.31
C LEU A 222 3.60 -25.38 -6.82
N LEU A 223 3.09 -26.54 -6.38
CA LEU A 223 2.71 -26.78 -4.99
C LEU A 223 3.92 -26.90 -4.07
N GLU A 224 5.03 -27.46 -4.57
CA GLU A 224 6.32 -27.43 -3.86
C GLU A 224 6.79 -25.99 -3.62
N ASP A 225 6.67 -25.10 -4.61
CA ASP A 225 7.03 -23.68 -4.45
C ASP A 225 6.11 -22.97 -3.45
N VAL A 226 4.80 -23.20 -3.50
CA VAL A 226 3.82 -22.68 -2.52
C VAL A 226 4.22 -23.08 -1.10
N VAL A 227 4.45 -24.37 -0.89
CA VAL A 227 4.83 -24.91 0.42
C VAL A 227 6.18 -24.36 0.87
N SER A 228 7.15 -24.23 -0.04
CA SER A 228 8.46 -23.67 0.27
C SER A 228 8.38 -22.21 0.75
N THR A 229 7.48 -21.41 0.17
CA THR A 229 7.24 -20.02 0.55
C THR A 229 6.61 -19.91 1.95
N MET A 230 5.70 -20.81 2.29
CA MET A 230 5.06 -20.82 3.61
C MET A 230 5.90 -21.50 4.70
N LYS A 231 6.84 -22.37 4.31
CA LYS A 231 7.63 -23.20 5.23
C LYS A 231 8.39 -22.37 6.26
N CYS A 232 9.04 -21.28 5.85
CA CYS A 232 9.77 -20.40 6.76
C CYS A 232 8.86 -19.82 7.86
N LEU A 233 7.67 -19.33 7.48
CA LEU A 233 6.70 -18.81 8.44
C LEU A 233 6.10 -19.90 9.34
N ALA A 234 5.86 -21.09 8.77
CA ALA A 234 5.35 -22.24 9.50
C ALA A 234 6.38 -22.74 10.53
N ASP A 235 7.66 -22.79 10.18
CA ASP A 235 8.74 -23.18 11.09
C ASP A 235 8.88 -22.19 12.27
N VAL A 236 8.82 -20.87 11.99
CA VAL A 236 8.80 -19.83 13.03
C VAL A 236 7.61 -20.00 13.97
N LYS A 237 6.43 -20.32 13.42
CA LYS A 237 5.20 -20.56 14.19
C LYS A 237 5.09 -21.98 14.76
N ARG A 238 6.09 -22.84 14.54
CA ARG A 238 6.10 -24.27 14.91
C ARG A 238 4.89 -25.06 14.39
N ILE A 239 4.42 -24.72 13.20
CA ILE A 239 3.31 -25.37 12.49
C ILE A 239 3.89 -26.39 11.51
N LYS A 240 3.45 -27.65 11.61
CA LYS A 240 3.86 -28.69 10.67
C LYS A 240 3.05 -28.59 9.38
N LEU A 241 3.67 -28.09 8.30
CA LEU A 241 3.09 -28.16 6.96
C LEU A 241 3.34 -29.55 6.35
N CYS A 242 2.29 -30.16 5.79
CA CYS A 242 2.38 -31.43 5.07
C CYS A 242 1.79 -31.24 3.67
N LEU A 243 2.54 -31.62 2.64
CA LEU A 243 2.07 -31.64 1.26
C LEU A 243 1.78 -33.08 0.85
N GLY A 244 0.52 -33.39 0.57
CA GLY A 244 0.10 -34.68 0.04
C GLY A 244 -0.19 -34.57 -1.44
N LEU A 245 0.63 -35.21 -2.28
CA LEU A 245 0.46 -35.22 -3.74
C LEU A 245 0.10 -36.63 -4.21
N PRO A 246 -0.91 -36.79 -5.09
CA PRO A 246 -1.13 -38.06 -5.77
C PRO A 246 -0.01 -38.36 -6.78
N ASN A 247 0.23 -39.65 -7.08
CA ASN A 247 1.36 -40.10 -7.90
C ASN A 247 1.41 -39.51 -9.33
N VAL A 248 0.28 -39.05 -9.86
CA VAL A 248 0.20 -38.40 -11.17
C VAL A 248 -0.73 -37.20 -11.06
N ILE A 249 -0.20 -36.01 -11.36
CA ILE A 249 -0.98 -34.79 -11.48
C ILE A 249 -0.81 -34.27 -12.92
N PRO A 250 -1.90 -33.95 -13.63
CA PRO A 250 -1.81 -33.38 -14.96
C PRO A 250 -1.18 -31.99 -14.91
N LYS A 251 -0.47 -31.61 -15.97
CA LYS A 251 -0.03 -30.22 -16.17
C LYS A 251 -1.26 -29.34 -16.38
N LEU A 252 -1.25 -28.13 -15.81
CA LEU A 252 -2.36 -27.19 -15.89
C LEU A 252 -2.02 -26.01 -16.80
N PHE A 253 -3.00 -25.51 -17.54
CA PHE A 253 -2.87 -24.27 -18.30
C PHE A 253 -3.43 -23.11 -17.48
N VAL A 254 -2.56 -22.53 -16.63
CA VAL A 254 -2.95 -21.56 -15.60
C VAL A 254 -1.94 -20.42 -15.54
N ASP A 255 -2.35 -19.29 -14.98
CA ASP A 255 -1.41 -18.25 -14.58
C ASP A 255 -0.73 -18.66 -13.28
N ARG A 256 0.54 -19.03 -13.39
CA ARG A 256 1.36 -19.53 -12.30
C ARG A 256 1.39 -18.58 -11.11
N ASP A 257 1.65 -17.30 -11.37
CA ASP A 257 1.81 -16.30 -10.30
C ASP A 257 0.48 -16.05 -9.57
N ARG A 258 -0.65 -16.09 -10.30
CA ARG A 258 -1.98 -15.94 -9.71
C ARG A 258 -2.38 -17.14 -8.85
N ILE A 259 -2.09 -18.37 -9.27
CA ILE A 259 -2.40 -19.55 -8.47
C ILE A 259 -1.61 -19.55 -7.14
N ILE A 260 -0.32 -19.21 -7.16
CA ILE A 260 0.48 -19.10 -5.92
C ILE A 260 -0.02 -17.94 -5.02
N GLN A 261 -0.83 -17.00 -5.52
CA GLN A 261 -1.40 -15.92 -4.70
C GLN A 261 -2.65 -16.39 -3.91
N VAL A 262 -3.36 -17.40 -4.43
CA VAL A 262 -4.60 -17.91 -3.83
C VAL A 262 -4.32 -18.92 -2.70
N PHE A 263 -3.22 -19.67 -2.80
CA PHE A 263 -2.73 -20.56 -1.75
C PHE A 263 -1.95 -19.80 -0.68
#